data_AF-A0A4U0VWS6-F1
#
_entry.id   AF-A0A4U0VWS6-F1
#
_cell.length_a   1.000
_cell.length_b   1.000
_cell.length_c   1.000
_cell.angle_alpha   90.00
_cell.angle_beta   90.00
_cell.angle_gamma   90.00
#
_symmetry.space_group_name_H-M   'P 1'
#
loop_
_entity.id
_entity.type
_entity.pdbx_description
1 polymer ?
#
loop_
_entity_poly.entity_id
_entity_poly.type
_entity_poly.pdbx_seq_one_letter_code
_entity_poly.pdbx_strand_id
1 'polypeptide(L)'
;MTVVHQLVLHPAVTAALKVGSTTVGRDKLYRAVQYYARFLAYYCLRKGYSKETVARLQALKSTLGLSRKLMRIGKPVEHLQAAVKGLDLTDPVLKFTTIGRQLGYAGYLVNDTLVWLHSAKVRPFAPATFAAIQQRAARLWFTGIAFSIVSSVYKLYGLQQREQAVSHGAAAGEKDGAAKADLRTIKTQQAAVRYQLTQDALDILIPAGTLGYHSLDDGTIGLVGTVTSFMGLRSQVQKVLGASK
;
A
#
# COMPACT_ATOMS: atom_id res chain seq x y z
N MET A 1 17.61 15.85 34.20
CA MET A 1 17.00 14.67 33.56
C MET A 1 18.09 13.66 33.29
N THR A 2 17.88 12.38 33.60
CA THR A 2 18.86 11.32 33.30
C THR A 2 18.92 11.02 31.80
N VAL A 3 20.05 10.51 31.31
CA VAL A 3 20.20 10.05 29.91
C VAL A 3 19.10 9.04 29.53
N VAL A 4 18.71 8.19 30.49
CA VAL A 4 17.58 7.26 30.35
C VAL A 4 16.27 7.98 30.04
N HIS A 5 15.98 9.09 30.72
CA HIS A 5 14.77 9.88 30.47
C HIS A 5 14.78 10.52 29.07
N GLN A 6 15.94 11.00 28.60
CA GLN A 6 16.08 11.58 27.26
C GLN A 6 15.95 10.54 26.15
N LEU A 7 16.44 9.31 26.35
CA LEU A 7 16.37 8.23 25.36
C LEU A 7 15.00 7.55 25.33
N VAL A 8 14.48 7.14 26.49
CA VAL A 8 13.23 6.36 26.58
C VAL A 8 12.01 7.21 26.25
N LEU A 9 11.98 8.46 26.72
CA LEU A 9 10.86 9.38 26.50
C LEU A 9 11.11 10.33 25.32
N HIS A 10 12.09 10.01 24.46
CA HIS A 10 12.35 10.80 23.27
C HIS A 10 11.06 10.89 22.42
N PRO A 11 10.68 12.07 21.90
CA PRO A 11 9.46 12.23 21.11
C PRO A 11 9.38 11.27 19.93
N ALA A 12 10.51 10.98 19.27
CA ALA A 12 10.57 10.02 18.17
C ALA A 12 10.28 8.58 18.61
N VAL A 13 10.72 8.17 19.81
CA VAL A 13 10.43 6.84 20.37
C VAL A 13 8.94 6.74 20.69
N THR A 14 8.38 7.75 21.36
CA THR A 14 6.94 7.82 21.65
C THR A 14 6.10 7.78 20.37
N ALA A 15 6.50 8.54 19.33
CA ALA A 15 5.86 8.53 18.02
C ALA A 15 5.93 7.15 17.34
N ALA A 16 7.11 6.51 17.35
CA ALA A 16 7.29 5.17 16.81
C ALA A 16 6.43 4.13 17.54
N LEU A 17 6.33 4.21 18.87
CA LEU A 17 5.48 3.34 19.68
C LEU A 17 3.99 3.53 19.36
N LYS A 18 3.52 4.76 19.18
CA LYS A 18 2.13 5.05 18.78
C LYS A 18 1.78 4.47 17.41
N VAL A 19 2.69 4.57 16.44
CA VAL A 19 2.48 3.99 15.11
C VAL A 19 2.56 2.46 15.20
N GLY A 20 3.56 1.95 15.93
CA GLY A 20 3.82 0.52 16.15
C GLY A 20 2.78 -0.18 17.02
N SER A 21 1.91 0.53 17.74
CA SER A 21 0.77 -0.07 18.44
C SER A 21 -0.42 -0.35 17.51
N THR A 22 -0.42 0.21 16.29
CA THR A 22 -1.46 -0.09 15.30
C THR A 22 -1.09 -1.30 14.45
N THR A 23 -2.07 -2.18 14.15
CA THR A 23 -1.88 -3.33 13.26
C THR A 23 -1.39 -2.90 11.87
N VAL A 24 -1.88 -1.75 11.36
CA VAL A 24 -1.43 -1.20 10.07
C VAL A 24 0.01 -0.73 10.12
N GLY A 25 0.43 -0.06 11.20
CA GLY A 25 1.82 0.37 11.38
C GLY A 25 2.79 -0.81 11.39
N ARG A 26 2.46 -1.87 12.16
CA ARG A 26 3.24 -3.12 12.18
C ARG A 26 3.26 -3.80 10.80
N ASP A 27 2.11 -3.92 10.12
CA ASP A 27 2.06 -4.53 8.78
C ASP A 27 2.94 -3.79 7.77
N LYS A 28 2.95 -2.45 7.77
CA LYS A 28 3.78 -1.66 6.85
C LYS A 28 5.27 -1.75 7.17
N LEU A 29 5.63 -1.69 8.45
CA LEU A 29 7.02 -1.87 8.88
C LEU A 29 7.54 -3.26 8.52
N TYR A 30 6.79 -4.31 8.84
CA TYR A 30 7.17 -5.68 8.51
C TYR A 30 7.18 -5.92 7.00
N ARG A 31 6.32 -5.23 6.22
CA ARG A 31 6.39 -5.24 4.74
C ARG A 31 7.73 -4.68 4.26
N ALA A 32 8.19 -3.57 4.83
CA ALA A 32 9.47 -2.96 4.46
C ALA A 32 10.63 -3.93 4.71
N VAL A 33 10.70 -4.52 5.91
CA VAL A 33 11.73 -5.50 6.25
C VAL A 33 11.64 -6.74 5.36
N GLN A 34 10.44 -7.25 5.10
CA GLN A 34 10.22 -8.40 4.21
C GLN A 34 10.75 -8.17 2.80
N TYR A 35 10.38 -7.05 2.17
CA TYR A 35 10.78 -6.75 0.80
C TYR A 35 12.25 -6.36 0.70
N TYR A 36 12.79 -5.71 1.73
CA TYR A 36 14.22 -5.44 1.79
C TYR A 36 15.03 -6.75 1.94
N ALA A 37 14.56 -7.69 2.77
CA ALA A 37 15.13 -9.03 2.84
C ALA A 37 15.06 -9.78 1.51
N ARG A 38 14.00 -9.59 0.70
CA ARG A 38 13.92 -10.12 -0.68
C ARG A 38 15.03 -9.55 -1.56
N PHE A 39 15.20 -8.23 -1.54
CA PHE A 39 16.28 -7.57 -2.29
C PHE A 39 17.67 -8.06 -1.83
N LEU A 40 17.91 -8.09 -0.51
CA LEU A 40 19.19 -8.54 0.03
C LEU A 40 19.49 -10.00 -0.30
N ALA A 41 18.50 -10.90 -0.22
CA ALA A 41 18.69 -12.31 -0.58
C ALA A 41 19.16 -12.45 -2.04
N TYR A 42 18.54 -11.68 -2.93
CA TYR A 42 18.93 -11.62 -4.34
C TYR A 42 20.32 -11.00 -4.55
N TYR A 43 20.60 -9.88 -3.89
CA TYR A 43 21.89 -9.19 -3.98
C TYR A 43 23.04 -10.07 -3.47
N CYS A 44 22.89 -10.65 -2.28
CA CYS A 44 23.88 -11.52 -1.66
C CYS A 44 24.16 -12.77 -2.51
N LEU A 45 23.12 -13.38 -3.09
CA LEU A 45 23.29 -14.52 -4.00
C LEU A 45 24.19 -14.16 -5.20
N ARG A 46 23.95 -13.00 -5.82
CA ARG A 46 24.70 -12.56 -7.00
C ARG A 46 26.12 -12.09 -6.70
N LYS A 47 26.36 -11.63 -5.48
CA LYS A 47 27.69 -11.22 -5.02
C LYS A 47 28.51 -12.37 -4.43
N GLY A 48 28.00 -13.61 -4.48
CA GLY A 48 28.73 -14.79 -4.03
C GLY A 48 28.86 -14.91 -2.51
N TYR A 49 27.94 -14.32 -1.74
CA TYR A 49 27.88 -14.53 -0.30
C TYR A 49 27.55 -15.99 0.03
N SER A 50 27.78 -16.40 1.28
CA SER A 50 27.53 -17.78 1.71
C SER A 50 26.06 -18.18 1.51
N LYS A 51 25.84 -19.46 1.18
CA LYS A 51 24.49 -20.04 1.05
C LYS A 51 23.66 -19.84 2.33
N GLU A 52 24.31 -19.88 3.48
CA GLU A 52 23.68 -19.65 4.78
C GLU A 52 23.13 -18.23 4.90
N THR A 53 23.89 -17.19 4.53
CA THR A 53 23.42 -15.80 4.56
C THR A 53 22.18 -15.62 3.69
N VAL A 54 22.20 -16.18 2.46
CA VAL A 54 21.05 -16.14 1.56
C VAL A 54 19.84 -16.85 2.16
N ALA A 55 20.04 -18.04 2.75
CA ALA A 55 18.98 -18.81 3.39
C ALA A 55 18.35 -18.06 4.58
N ARG A 56 19.15 -17.41 5.43
CA ARG A 56 18.65 -16.59 6.55
C ARG A 56 17.78 -15.42 6.06
N LEU A 57 18.18 -14.74 4.98
CA LEU A 57 17.40 -13.65 4.38
C LEU A 57 16.10 -14.16 3.74
N GLN A 58 16.14 -15.32 3.07
CA GLN A 58 14.94 -15.97 2.54
C GLN A 58 13.97 -16.38 3.65
N ALA A 59 14.48 -16.92 4.76
CA ALA A 59 13.68 -17.27 5.94
C ALA A 59 13.02 -16.03 6.56
N LEU A 60 13.75 -14.93 6.70
CA LEU A 60 13.18 -13.66 7.18
C LEU A 60 12.06 -13.16 6.25
N LYS A 61 12.29 -13.18 4.92
CA LYS A 61 11.27 -12.84 3.92
C LYS A 61 10.02 -13.71 4.07
N SER A 62 10.17 -15.03 4.15
CA SER A 62 9.02 -15.94 4.21
C SER A 62 8.26 -15.81 5.53
N THR A 63 8.96 -15.73 6.66
CA THR A 63 8.36 -15.63 7.99
C THR A 63 7.57 -14.34 8.14
N LEU A 64 8.15 -13.19 7.79
CA LEU A 64 7.41 -11.92 7.80
C LEU A 64 6.24 -11.92 6.81
N GLY A 65 6.45 -12.52 5.62
CA GLY A 65 5.40 -12.69 4.63
C GLY A 65 4.20 -13.45 5.18
N LEU A 66 4.43 -14.54 5.91
CA LEU A 66 3.40 -15.36 6.54
C LEU A 66 2.71 -14.63 7.70
N SER A 67 3.48 -14.08 8.65
CA SER A 67 2.94 -13.36 9.81
C SER A 67 2.08 -12.17 9.42
N ARG A 68 2.42 -11.49 8.33
CA ARG A 68 1.60 -10.39 7.81
C ARG A 68 0.27 -10.82 7.22
N LYS A 69 0.15 -12.05 6.68
CA LYS A 69 -1.15 -12.57 6.22
C LYS A 69 -2.08 -12.78 7.41
N LEU A 70 -1.55 -13.30 8.52
CA LEU A 70 -2.30 -13.46 9.77
C LEU A 70 -2.89 -12.11 10.26
N MET A 71 -2.08 -11.05 10.28
CA MET A 71 -2.54 -9.71 10.68
C MET A 71 -3.60 -9.10 9.75
N ARG A 72 -3.85 -9.69 8.58
CA ARG A 72 -4.86 -9.23 7.62
C ARG A 72 -6.15 -10.04 7.65
N ILE A 73 -6.24 -11.10 8.45
CA ILE A 73 -7.50 -11.82 8.67
C ILE A 73 -8.53 -10.84 9.25
N GLY A 74 -9.73 -10.82 8.66
CA GLY A 74 -10.80 -9.85 8.99
C GLY A 74 -10.84 -8.61 8.09
N LYS A 75 -9.72 -8.21 7.47
CA LYS A 75 -9.70 -7.06 6.54
C LYS A 75 -10.65 -7.15 5.34
N PRO A 76 -10.99 -8.34 4.77
CA PRO A 76 -12.00 -8.39 3.73
C PRO A 76 -13.31 -7.68 4.10
N VAL A 77 -13.72 -7.74 5.37
CA VAL A 77 -14.95 -7.11 5.86
C VAL A 77 -14.84 -5.59 5.81
N GLU A 78 -13.69 -5.01 6.19
CA GLU A 78 -13.44 -3.57 6.04
C GLU A 78 -13.58 -3.11 4.58
N HIS A 79 -13.07 -3.92 3.64
CA HIS A 79 -13.19 -3.63 2.21
C HIS A 79 -14.64 -3.76 1.72
N LEU A 80 -15.40 -4.76 2.18
CA LEU A 80 -16.82 -4.87 1.84
C LEU A 80 -17.63 -3.69 2.38
N GLN A 81 -17.39 -3.26 3.62
CA GLN A 81 -18.00 -2.04 4.17
C GLN A 81 -17.65 -0.81 3.33
N ALA A 82 -16.39 -0.67 2.91
CA ALA A 82 -15.97 0.42 2.05
C ALA A 82 -16.58 0.34 0.64
N ALA A 83 -16.87 -0.86 0.12
CA ALA A 83 -17.58 -1.05 -1.13
C ALA A 83 -19.04 -0.58 -1.01
N VAL A 84 -19.73 -0.94 0.07
CA VAL A 84 -21.11 -0.50 0.35
C VAL A 84 -21.17 1.03 0.47
N LYS A 85 -20.26 1.65 1.23
CA LYS A 85 -20.15 3.12 1.30
C LYS A 85 -19.86 3.77 -0.06
N GLY A 86 -19.22 3.04 -0.97
CA GLY A 86 -18.99 3.51 -2.35
C GLY A 86 -20.28 3.65 -3.17
N LEU A 87 -21.36 2.96 -2.80
CA LEU A 87 -22.66 3.05 -3.49
C LEU A 87 -23.29 4.44 -3.36
N ASP A 88 -22.97 5.16 -2.28
CA ASP A 88 -23.47 6.50 -1.98
C ASP A 88 -22.78 7.62 -2.78
N LEU A 89 -21.71 7.30 -3.52
CA LEU A 89 -21.04 8.27 -4.38
C LEU A 89 -21.97 8.73 -5.50
N THR A 90 -22.04 10.03 -5.77
CA THR A 90 -22.87 10.57 -6.86
C THR A 90 -22.18 10.41 -8.21
N ASP A 91 -20.88 10.67 -8.26
CA ASP A 91 -20.07 10.53 -9.47
C ASP A 91 -19.98 9.05 -9.90
N PRO A 92 -20.47 8.69 -11.11
CA PRO A 92 -20.56 7.29 -11.54
C PRO A 92 -19.18 6.64 -11.75
N VAL A 93 -18.17 7.39 -12.19
CA VAL A 93 -16.82 6.87 -12.41
C VAL A 93 -16.16 6.59 -11.06
N LEU A 94 -16.29 7.51 -10.10
CA LEU A 94 -15.79 7.31 -8.74
C LEU A 94 -16.53 6.19 -8.02
N LYS A 95 -17.85 6.06 -8.20
CA LYS A 95 -18.63 4.93 -7.68
C LYS A 95 -18.09 3.61 -8.20
N PHE A 96 -18.03 3.46 -9.51
CA PHE A 96 -17.59 2.21 -10.15
C PHE A 96 -16.16 1.84 -9.77
N THR A 97 -15.23 2.80 -9.86
CA THR A 97 -13.82 2.55 -9.51
C THR A 97 -13.62 2.27 -8.02
N THR A 98 -14.38 2.92 -7.14
CA THR A 98 -14.32 2.64 -5.69
C THR A 98 -14.81 1.23 -5.41
N ILE A 99 -15.99 0.85 -5.91
CA ILE A 99 -16.55 -0.49 -5.70
C ILE A 99 -15.62 -1.56 -6.26
N GLY A 100 -15.15 -1.40 -7.50
CA GLY A 100 -14.23 -2.34 -8.15
C GLY A 100 -12.92 -2.51 -7.37
N ARG A 101 -12.32 -1.40 -6.89
CA ARG A 101 -11.15 -1.44 -6.01
C ARG A 101 -11.42 -2.27 -4.76
N GLN A 102 -12.50 -1.98 -4.05
CA GLN A 102 -12.79 -2.58 -2.76
C GLN A 102 -13.13 -4.07 -2.88
N LEU A 103 -13.91 -4.46 -3.89
CA LEU A 103 -14.21 -5.87 -4.17
C LEU A 103 -12.94 -6.65 -4.57
N GLY A 104 -12.07 -6.04 -5.38
CA GLY A 104 -10.75 -6.60 -5.72
C GLY A 104 -9.91 -6.89 -4.48
N TYR A 105 -9.79 -5.91 -3.56
CA TYR A 105 -9.05 -6.11 -2.31
C TYR A 105 -9.72 -7.11 -1.37
N ALA A 106 -11.05 -7.10 -1.24
CA ALA A 106 -11.77 -8.07 -0.41
C ALA A 106 -11.51 -9.50 -0.91
N GLY A 107 -11.69 -9.76 -2.20
CA GLY A 107 -11.45 -11.05 -2.81
C GLY A 107 -9.98 -11.48 -2.73
N TYR A 108 -9.04 -10.56 -2.94
CA TYR A 108 -7.60 -10.82 -2.73
C TYR A 108 -7.34 -11.28 -1.30
N LEU A 109 -7.84 -10.57 -0.28
CA LEU A 109 -7.54 -10.85 1.12
C LEU A 109 -8.22 -12.10 1.66
N VAL A 110 -9.37 -12.49 1.09
CA VAL A 110 -9.96 -13.83 1.33
C VAL A 110 -9.00 -14.91 0.84
N ASN A 111 -8.46 -14.77 -0.38
CA ASN A 111 -7.48 -15.73 -0.89
C ASN A 111 -6.16 -15.68 -0.12
N ASP A 112 -5.72 -14.51 0.34
CA ASP A 112 -4.53 -14.35 1.18
C ASP A 112 -4.66 -15.11 2.51
N THR A 113 -5.88 -15.17 3.06
CA THR A 113 -6.21 -15.99 4.23
C THR A 113 -6.11 -17.49 3.93
N LEU A 114 -6.58 -17.94 2.77
CA LEU A 114 -6.39 -19.33 2.33
C LEU A 114 -4.91 -19.67 2.15
N VAL A 115 -4.12 -18.76 1.54
CA VAL A 115 -2.67 -18.93 1.41
C VAL A 115 -2.00 -19.06 2.78
N TRP A 116 -2.44 -18.28 3.76
CA TRP A 116 -1.96 -18.39 5.13
C TRP A 116 -2.30 -19.75 5.75
N LEU A 117 -3.55 -20.21 5.66
CA LEU A 117 -3.98 -21.52 6.20
C LEU A 117 -3.14 -22.68 5.64
N HIS A 118 -2.85 -22.65 4.34
CA HIS A 118 -1.96 -23.62 3.70
C HIS A 118 -0.53 -23.54 4.23
N SER A 119 0.04 -22.34 4.23
CA SER A 119 1.45 -22.12 4.52
C SER A 119 1.78 -22.33 6.00
N ALA A 120 0.82 -22.04 6.88
CA ALA A 120 0.87 -22.32 8.32
C ALA A 120 0.53 -23.78 8.67
N LYS A 121 0.26 -24.63 7.67
CA LYS A 121 -0.07 -26.07 7.84
C LYS A 121 -1.36 -26.35 8.61
N VAL A 122 -2.21 -25.35 8.79
CA VAL A 122 -3.54 -25.49 9.43
C VAL A 122 -4.48 -26.29 8.53
N ARG A 123 -4.50 -25.95 7.23
CA ARG A 123 -5.26 -26.69 6.21
C ARG A 123 -4.46 -26.75 4.92
N PRO A 124 -3.63 -27.79 4.73
CA PRO A 124 -2.93 -28.00 3.48
C PRO A 124 -3.90 -28.17 2.31
N PHE A 125 -3.50 -27.72 1.13
CA PHE A 125 -4.24 -27.88 -0.12
C PHE A 125 -3.38 -28.66 -1.09
N ALA A 126 -4.00 -29.40 -2.01
CA ALA A 126 -3.29 -30.01 -3.12
C ALA A 126 -2.53 -28.93 -3.94
N PRO A 127 -1.36 -29.27 -4.53
CA PRO A 127 -0.53 -28.30 -5.24
C PRO A 127 -1.27 -27.49 -6.31
N ALA A 128 -2.11 -28.15 -7.12
CA ALA A 128 -2.92 -27.49 -8.15
C ALA A 128 -3.90 -26.46 -7.57
N THR A 129 -4.61 -26.84 -6.49
CA THR A 129 -5.54 -25.95 -5.79
C THR A 129 -4.81 -24.75 -5.18
N PHE A 130 -3.65 -24.98 -4.55
CA PHE A 130 -2.86 -23.90 -3.96
C PHE A 130 -2.34 -22.93 -5.03
N ALA A 131 -1.88 -23.42 -6.17
CA ALA A 131 -1.48 -22.59 -7.30
C ALA A 131 -2.65 -21.74 -7.83
N ALA A 132 -3.85 -22.34 -7.97
CA ALA A 132 -5.05 -21.62 -8.39
C ALA A 132 -5.47 -20.52 -7.41
N ILE A 133 -5.37 -20.78 -6.09
CA ILE A 133 -5.65 -19.78 -5.05
C ILE A 133 -4.67 -18.60 -5.17
N GLN A 134 -3.37 -18.86 -5.34
CA GLN A 134 -2.36 -17.80 -5.49
C GLN A 134 -2.59 -16.97 -6.76
N GLN A 135 -2.89 -17.62 -7.88
CA GLN A 135 -3.21 -16.93 -9.14
C GLN A 135 -4.46 -16.06 -9.01
N ARG A 136 -5.52 -16.59 -8.39
CA ARG A 136 -6.75 -15.82 -8.12
C ARG A 136 -6.47 -14.62 -7.20
N ALA A 137 -5.67 -14.80 -6.15
CA ALA A 137 -5.25 -13.71 -5.27
C ALA A 137 -4.54 -12.60 -6.06
N ALA A 138 -3.60 -12.97 -6.94
CA ALA A 138 -2.86 -12.02 -7.75
C ALA A 138 -3.77 -11.27 -8.74
N ARG A 139 -4.70 -11.95 -9.42
CA ARG A 139 -5.67 -11.29 -10.33
C ARG A 139 -6.55 -10.28 -9.61
N LEU A 140 -7.06 -10.63 -8.44
CA LEU A 140 -7.93 -9.76 -7.65
C LEU A 140 -7.16 -8.57 -7.07
N TRP A 141 -5.91 -8.79 -6.63
CA TRP A 141 -5.05 -7.70 -6.18
C TRP A 141 -4.70 -6.74 -7.32
N PHE A 142 -4.32 -7.27 -8.49
CA PHE A 142 -4.08 -6.49 -9.70
C PHE A 142 -5.32 -5.66 -10.06
N THR A 143 -6.49 -6.28 -10.08
CA THR A 143 -7.77 -5.61 -10.36
C THR A 143 -8.03 -4.46 -9.39
N GLY A 144 -7.82 -4.70 -8.09
CA GLY A 144 -7.98 -3.68 -7.06
C GLY A 144 -7.08 -2.45 -7.29
N ILE A 145 -5.81 -2.67 -7.65
CA ILE A 145 -4.88 -1.58 -7.97
C ILE A 145 -5.23 -0.91 -9.29
N ALA A 146 -5.61 -1.65 -10.33
CA ALA A 146 -5.99 -1.08 -11.62
C ALA A 146 -7.16 -0.09 -11.48
N PHE A 147 -8.20 -0.45 -10.73
CA PHE A 147 -9.30 0.47 -10.40
C PHE A 147 -8.83 1.70 -9.62
N SER A 148 -7.85 1.54 -8.72
CA SER A 148 -7.26 2.66 -8.00
C SER A 148 -6.50 3.64 -8.90
N ILE A 149 -5.76 3.11 -9.88
CA ILE A 149 -5.04 3.90 -10.87
C ILE A 149 -6.04 4.71 -11.70
N VAL A 150 -7.08 4.05 -12.23
CA VAL A 150 -8.14 4.74 -13.00
C VAL A 150 -8.81 5.83 -12.16
N SER A 151 -9.15 5.54 -10.90
CA SER A 151 -9.73 6.53 -9.97
C SER A 151 -8.80 7.72 -9.75
N SER A 152 -7.49 7.47 -9.60
CA SER A 152 -6.49 8.51 -9.36
C SER A 152 -6.29 9.40 -10.57
N VAL A 153 -6.23 8.83 -11.78
CA VAL A 153 -6.15 9.59 -13.03
C VAL A 153 -7.40 10.46 -13.20
N TYR A 154 -8.60 9.89 -13.00
CA TYR A 154 -9.86 10.64 -13.07
C TYR A 154 -9.92 11.80 -12.09
N LYS A 155 -9.51 11.59 -10.82
CA LYS A 155 -9.44 12.64 -9.80
C LYS A 155 -8.45 13.74 -10.18
N LEU A 156 -7.28 13.39 -10.71
CA LEU A 156 -6.29 14.39 -11.14
C LEU A 156 -6.84 15.27 -12.27
N TYR A 157 -7.51 14.66 -13.25
CA TYR A 157 -8.16 15.40 -14.33
C TYR A 157 -9.21 16.39 -13.80
N GLY A 158 -10.09 15.96 -12.90
CA GLY A 158 -11.09 16.84 -12.27
C GLY A 158 -10.45 17.97 -11.44
N LEU A 159 -9.38 17.66 -10.70
CA LEU A 159 -8.65 18.66 -9.91
C LEU A 159 -7.92 19.68 -10.79
N GLN A 160 -7.39 19.27 -11.94
CA GLN A 160 -6.76 20.18 -12.91
C GLN A 160 -7.77 21.16 -13.51
N GLN A 161 -8.97 20.69 -13.87
CA GLN A 161 -10.03 21.58 -14.36
C GLN A 161 -10.47 22.59 -13.29
N ARG A 162 -10.65 22.13 -12.04
CA ARG A 162 -10.97 23.01 -10.93
C ARG A 162 -9.88 24.04 -10.66
N GLU A 163 -8.61 23.62 -10.76
CA GLU A 163 -7.47 24.54 -10.63
C GLU A 163 -7.54 25.65 -11.67
N GLN A 164 -7.72 25.29 -12.95
CA GLN A 164 -7.81 26.24 -14.06
C GLN A 164 -8.98 27.22 -13.86
N ALA A 165 -10.17 26.71 -13.48
CA ALA A 165 -11.34 27.55 -13.24
C ALA A 165 -11.10 28.59 -12.13
N VAL A 166 -10.49 28.17 -11.01
CA VAL A 166 -10.17 29.09 -9.90
C VAL A 166 -9.10 30.10 -10.31
N SER A 167 -8.09 29.67 -11.07
CA SER A 167 -7.05 30.58 -11.58
C SER A 167 -7.60 31.62 -12.54
N HIS A 168 -8.52 31.26 -13.44
CA HIS A 168 -9.17 32.20 -14.33
C HIS A 168 -10.10 33.19 -13.59
N GLY A 169 -10.89 32.71 -12.61
CA GLY A 169 -11.73 33.57 -11.78
C GLY A 169 -10.94 34.56 -10.92
N ALA A 170 -9.79 34.13 -10.38
CA ALA A 170 -8.88 34.99 -9.63
C ALA A 170 -8.27 36.10 -10.51
N ALA A 171 -7.90 35.78 -11.75
CA ALA A 171 -7.39 36.75 -12.72
C ALA A 171 -8.45 37.79 -13.14
N ALA A 172 -9.74 37.44 -13.04
CA ALA A 172 -10.86 38.34 -13.30
C ALA A 172 -11.20 39.29 -12.13
N GLY A 173 -10.42 39.26 -11.03
CA GLY A 173 -10.55 40.21 -9.91
C GLY A 173 -11.51 39.79 -8.80
N GLU A 174 -12.07 38.58 -8.84
CA GLU A 174 -12.95 38.08 -7.79
C GLU A 174 -12.17 37.44 -6.62
N LYS A 175 -12.25 38.06 -5.43
CA LYS A 175 -11.89 37.49 -4.11
C LYS A 175 -10.52 36.76 -4.05
N ASP A 176 -9.45 37.52 -4.22
CA ASP A 176 -8.04 37.05 -4.19
C ASP A 176 -7.68 36.15 -2.98
N GLY A 177 -8.21 36.45 -1.78
CA GLY A 177 -7.96 35.64 -0.58
C GLY A 177 -8.63 34.26 -0.58
N ALA A 178 -9.87 34.16 -1.06
CA ALA A 178 -10.62 32.90 -1.12
C ALA A 178 -10.07 31.99 -2.23
N ALA A 179 -9.75 32.58 -3.39
CA ALA A 179 -9.14 31.85 -4.51
C ALA A 179 -7.78 31.25 -4.13
N LYS A 180 -6.94 31.98 -3.37
CA LYS A 180 -5.66 31.45 -2.86
C LYS A 180 -5.85 30.26 -1.91
N ALA A 181 -6.84 30.31 -1.02
CA ALA A 181 -7.14 29.20 -0.11
C ALA A 181 -7.65 27.96 -0.87
N ASP A 182 -8.50 28.15 -1.88
CA ASP A 182 -9.00 27.09 -2.74
C ASP A 182 -7.88 26.44 -3.56
N LEU A 183 -7.01 27.24 -4.18
CA LEU A 183 -5.86 26.74 -4.91
C LEU A 183 -4.93 25.92 -4.01
N ARG A 184 -4.66 26.37 -2.78
CA ARG A 184 -3.86 25.61 -1.81
C ARG A 184 -4.51 24.26 -1.48
N THR A 185 -5.84 24.24 -1.33
CA THR A 185 -6.60 23.00 -1.08
C THR A 185 -6.51 22.05 -2.27
N ILE A 186 -6.71 22.56 -3.50
CA ILE A 186 -6.60 21.78 -4.74
C ILE A 186 -5.20 21.19 -4.89
N LYS A 187 -4.14 21.98 -4.68
CA LYS A 187 -2.76 21.51 -4.74
C LYS A 187 -2.46 20.42 -3.71
N THR A 188 -3.01 20.56 -2.50
CA THR A 188 -2.89 19.53 -1.46
C THR A 188 -3.57 18.23 -1.88
N GLN A 189 -4.77 18.32 -2.46
CA GLN A 189 -5.49 17.16 -2.99
C GLN A 189 -4.74 16.51 -4.17
N GLN A 190 -4.22 17.29 -5.11
CA GLN A 190 -3.41 16.79 -6.22
C GLN A 190 -2.16 16.05 -5.73
N ALA A 191 -1.45 16.61 -4.73
CA ALA A 191 -0.28 15.97 -4.15
C ALA A 191 -0.63 14.62 -3.52
N ALA A 192 -1.74 14.54 -2.78
CA ALA A 192 -2.21 13.30 -2.19
C ALA A 192 -2.59 12.25 -3.25
N VAL A 193 -3.29 12.64 -4.32
CA VAL A 193 -3.67 11.72 -5.41
C VAL A 193 -2.44 11.26 -6.20
N ARG A 194 -1.48 12.15 -6.49
CA ARG A 194 -0.22 11.78 -7.15
C ARG A 194 0.58 10.79 -6.31
N TYR A 195 0.65 11.00 -5.00
CA TYR A 195 1.33 10.08 -4.10
C TYR A 195 0.72 8.68 -4.13
N GLN A 196 -0.62 8.58 -4.09
CA GLN A 196 -1.33 7.32 -4.22
C GLN A 196 -1.10 6.67 -5.59
N LEU A 197 -1.18 7.45 -6.67
CA LEU A 197 -0.95 6.97 -8.04
C LEU A 197 0.47 6.41 -8.21
N THR A 198 1.49 7.11 -7.71
CA THR A 198 2.88 6.62 -7.73
C THR A 198 3.02 5.32 -6.95
N GLN A 199 2.40 5.24 -5.76
CA GLN A 199 2.44 4.00 -4.98
C GLN A 199 1.76 2.85 -5.71
N ASP A 200 0.61 3.08 -6.34
CA ASP A 200 -0.15 2.07 -7.07
C ASP A 200 0.58 1.62 -8.35
N ALA A 201 1.19 2.54 -9.09
CA ALA A 201 2.01 2.23 -10.27
C ALA A 201 3.22 1.34 -9.94
N LEU A 202 3.76 1.46 -8.72
CA LEU A 202 4.81 0.60 -8.21
C LEU A 202 4.25 -0.73 -7.66
N ASP A 203 3.23 -0.68 -6.82
CA ASP A 203 2.65 -1.87 -6.18
C ASP A 203 2.02 -2.83 -7.21
N ILE A 204 1.53 -2.36 -8.36
CA ILE A 204 0.92 -3.20 -9.40
C ILE A 204 1.92 -4.17 -10.04
N LEU A 205 3.21 -3.84 -10.02
CA LEU A 205 4.29 -4.71 -10.52
C LEU A 205 4.36 -6.03 -9.73
N ILE A 206 3.92 -6.04 -8.48
CA ILE A 206 4.03 -7.23 -7.64
C ILE A 206 3.03 -8.33 -8.08
N PRO A 207 1.71 -8.08 -8.15
CA PRO A 207 0.78 -9.06 -8.69
C PRO A 207 1.00 -9.27 -10.20
N ALA A 208 1.41 -8.26 -10.98
CA ALA A 208 1.70 -8.43 -12.40
C ALA A 208 2.82 -9.46 -12.65
N GLY A 209 3.87 -9.47 -11.82
CA GLY A 209 4.91 -10.49 -11.89
C GLY A 209 4.41 -11.90 -11.54
N THR A 210 3.46 -12.02 -10.60
CA THR A 210 2.83 -13.31 -10.27
C THR A 210 1.94 -13.83 -11.41
N LEU A 211 1.36 -12.91 -12.19
CA LEU A 211 0.53 -13.21 -13.35
C LEU A 211 1.35 -13.46 -14.64
N GLY A 212 2.67 -13.25 -14.60
CA GLY A 212 3.55 -13.42 -15.74
C GLY A 212 3.50 -12.28 -16.76
N TYR A 213 3.03 -11.09 -16.36
CA TYR A 213 2.96 -9.92 -17.26
C TYR A 213 4.32 -9.23 -17.47
N HIS A 214 5.31 -9.55 -16.65
CA HIS A 214 6.70 -9.14 -16.84
C HIS A 214 7.65 -10.13 -16.14
N SER A 215 8.94 -10.06 -16.46
CA SER A 215 10.01 -10.92 -15.93
C SER A 215 11.00 -10.14 -15.05
N LEU A 216 10.50 -9.23 -14.21
CA LEU A 216 11.34 -8.45 -13.29
C LEU A 216 11.87 -9.36 -12.20
N ASP A 217 13.14 -9.17 -11.86
CA ASP A 217 13.84 -10.01 -10.88
C ASP A 217 13.44 -9.70 -9.43
N ASP A 218 13.82 -10.61 -8.53
CA ASP A 218 13.57 -10.51 -7.09
C ASP A 218 14.21 -9.26 -6.45
N GLY A 219 15.32 -8.77 -6.99
CA GLY A 219 15.96 -7.54 -6.55
C GLY A 219 15.09 -6.32 -6.85
N THR A 220 14.65 -6.18 -8.09
CA THR A 220 13.75 -5.10 -8.53
C THR A 220 12.45 -5.11 -7.74
N ILE A 221 11.78 -6.27 -7.62
CA ILE A 221 10.54 -6.38 -6.85
C ILE A 221 10.78 -6.14 -5.35
N GLY A 222 11.93 -6.56 -4.82
CA GLY A 222 12.37 -6.25 -3.46
C GLY A 222 12.49 -4.74 -3.21
N LEU A 223 13.11 -3.99 -4.11
CA LEU A 223 13.24 -2.53 -3.98
C LEU A 223 11.89 -1.83 -4.13
N VAL A 224 11.12 -2.17 -5.16
CA VAL A 224 9.77 -1.63 -5.38
C VAL A 224 8.90 -1.80 -4.14
N GLY A 225 8.82 -3.01 -3.61
CA GLY A 225 8.04 -3.29 -2.41
C GLY A 225 8.59 -2.62 -1.15
N THR A 226 9.90 -2.36 -1.07
CA THR A 226 10.51 -1.60 0.02
C THR A 226 10.08 -0.13 -0.03
N VAL A 227 10.19 0.50 -1.21
CA VAL A 227 9.78 1.90 -1.44
C VAL A 227 8.29 2.08 -1.13
N THR A 228 7.41 1.25 -1.68
CA THR A 228 5.96 1.38 -1.41
C THR A 228 5.59 1.07 0.04
N SER A 229 6.41 0.29 0.75
CA SER A 229 6.23 0.07 2.20
C SER A 229 6.53 1.32 3.01
N PHE A 230 7.64 2.00 2.71
CA PHE A 230 7.95 3.28 3.36
C PHE A 230 6.93 4.35 3.00
N MET A 231 6.45 4.36 1.75
CA MET A 231 5.38 5.27 1.35
C MET A 231 4.11 5.05 2.18
N GLY A 232 3.69 3.78 2.31
CA GLY A 232 2.52 3.42 3.12
C GLY A 232 2.73 3.63 4.62
N LEU A 233 3.95 3.45 5.14
CA LEU A 233 4.29 3.73 6.53
C LEU A 233 4.21 5.23 6.81
N ARG A 234 4.71 6.09 5.91
CA ARG A 234 4.58 7.55 6.03
C ARG A 234 3.12 7.98 6.09
N SER A 235 2.26 7.44 5.23
CA SER A 235 0.81 7.73 5.28
C SER A 235 0.20 7.30 6.61
N GLN A 236 0.63 6.17 7.18
CA GLN A 236 0.16 5.71 8.48
C GLN A 236 0.68 6.60 9.63
N VAL A 237 1.93 7.07 9.57
CA VAL A 237 2.51 8.03 10.52
C VAL A 237 1.68 9.31 10.53
N GLN A 238 1.38 9.87 9.35
CA GLN A 238 0.55 11.07 9.22
C GLN A 238 -0.87 10.85 9.76
N LYS A 239 -1.46 9.66 9.54
CA LYS A 239 -2.78 9.33 10.06
C LYS A 239 -2.81 9.23 11.59
N VAL A 240 -1.77 8.69 12.21
CA VAL A 240 -1.72 8.43 13.66
C VAL A 240 -1.25 9.66 14.46
N LEU A 241 -0.30 10.42 13.92
CA LEU A 241 0.32 11.55 14.62
C LEU A 241 -0.20 12.91 14.16
N GLY A 242 -1.03 12.94 13.11
CA GLY A 242 -1.39 14.16 12.39
C GLY A 242 -0.37 14.48 11.28
N ALA A 243 -0.78 15.32 10.33
CA ALA A 243 0.16 15.85 9.35
C ALA A 243 1.16 16.75 10.08
N SER A 244 2.46 16.45 9.99
CA SER A 244 3.49 17.44 10.32
C SER A 244 3.23 18.67 9.47
N LYS A 245 3.00 19.82 10.12
CA LYS A 245 2.93 21.13 9.47
C LYS A 245 4.23 21.44 8.75
#